data_AF-A0A3B8ZCZ0-F1
#
_entry.id   AF-A0A3B8ZCZ0-F1
#
_cell.length_a   1.000
_cell.length_b   1.000
_cell.length_c   1.000
_cell.angle_alpha   90.00
_cell.angle_beta   90.00
_cell.angle_gamma   90.00
#
_symmetry.space_group_name_H-M   'P 1'
#
loop_
_entity.id
_entity.type
_entity.pdbx_description
1 polymer ?
#
loop_
_entity_poly.entity_id
_entity_poly.type
_entity_poly.pdbx_seq_one_letter_code
_entity_poly.pdbx_strand_id
1 'polypeptide(L)'
;PGNPEASSLKNAAQQALEPKESIPTGKLMQFNGSPTVSAQAPSLLAETLSAGDLLAQEQEMRRAAAQALQQHVRNELSDARRLATTEPTSVKNSLKLLLEEVDSTIDIDASTRTQLRSQIGSAIEQVSLQEAKQIQRNAQAEAVRAQADAAQRLLNETRREEESLKQLVEHFNFLMSRQRYLEASKDVAPEVAKLVPDSELAVVTREESSLMSNQAIVMDAFKRREQGVVDALRGVEEAAIPFDGFPSPVVYPPAEIWQALSARRKERYAAVSLSTSDEKSQKLYSALKQTASQLSFQGTPLSQVVQNLADEFKIPIWVNVAELEGEGVDPDSPITMELPPISLRSALRMMLKPLNLTYIIRNEVLEITTEASVEADPINRIYPVGDLVD
;
A
#
# COMPACT_ATOMS: atom_id res chain seq x y z
N PRO A 1 1.38 5.33 26.33
CA PRO A 1 0.50 5.89 27.38
C PRO A 1 1.11 5.65 28.77
N GLY A 2 1.58 6.72 29.43
CA GLY A 2 2.22 6.64 30.76
C GLY A 2 3.72 6.95 30.82
N ASN A 3 4.31 7.56 29.79
CA ASN A 3 5.73 7.98 29.86
C ASN A 3 5.83 9.37 30.55
N PRO A 4 6.52 9.49 31.71
CA PRO A 4 6.63 10.74 32.47
C PRO A 4 7.37 11.87 31.72
N GLU A 5 8.29 11.52 30.80
CA GLU A 5 9.02 12.51 29.99
C GLU A 5 8.14 13.17 28.92
N ALA A 6 7.13 12.44 28.43
CA ALA A 6 6.17 13.00 27.49
C ALA A 6 5.20 13.97 28.18
N SER A 7 4.88 13.76 29.47
CA SER A 7 4.06 14.68 30.25
C SER A 7 4.80 15.95 30.66
N SER A 8 6.10 15.87 30.94
CA SER A 8 6.91 17.06 31.28
C SER A 8 7.11 17.98 30.07
N LEU A 9 7.34 17.40 28.88
CA LEU A 9 7.42 18.16 27.63
C LEU A 9 6.09 18.81 27.24
N LYS A 10 4.95 18.13 27.50
CA LYS A 10 3.62 18.69 27.24
C LYS A 10 3.27 19.85 28.19
N ASN A 11 3.67 19.74 29.46
CA ASN A 11 3.50 20.81 30.45
C ASN A 11 4.42 22.01 30.17
N ALA A 12 5.66 21.77 29.72
CA ALA A 12 6.59 22.84 29.32
C ALA A 12 6.12 23.58 28.06
N ALA A 13 5.52 22.86 27.10
CA ALA A 13 4.94 23.45 25.89
C ALA A 13 3.67 24.28 26.18
N GLN A 14 2.85 23.88 27.17
CA GLN A 14 1.69 24.67 27.61
C GLN A 14 2.10 25.94 28.37
N GLN A 15 3.23 25.93 29.09
CA GLN A 15 3.77 27.11 29.77
C GLN A 15 4.37 28.16 28.82
N ALA A 16 4.67 27.79 27.57
CA ALA A 16 5.24 28.69 26.56
C ALA A 16 4.19 29.42 25.69
N LEU A 17 2.89 29.13 25.88
CA LEU A 17 1.81 29.59 24.99
C LEU A 17 0.76 30.49 25.67
N GLU A 18 1.04 31.04 26.85
CA GLU A 18 0.24 32.13 27.41
C GLU A 18 0.89 33.50 27.12
N PRO A 19 0.11 34.50 26.65
CA PRO A 19 0.62 35.85 26.44
C PRO A 19 0.84 36.50 27.80
N LYS A 20 2.10 36.75 28.17
CA LYS A 20 2.40 37.55 29.36
C LYS A 20 1.97 38.99 29.13
N GLU A 21 1.03 39.40 29.98
CA GLU A 21 0.50 40.73 30.18
C GLU A 21 1.57 41.80 30.39
N SER A 22 1.21 42.99 29.89
CA SER A 22 1.62 44.35 30.25
C SER A 22 2.80 44.55 31.20
N ILE A 23 3.82 45.24 30.68
CA ILE A 23 4.80 45.99 31.46
C ILE A 23 4.04 46.96 32.38
N PRO A 24 4.29 46.97 33.70
CA PRO A 24 3.69 47.95 34.60
C PRO A 24 4.26 49.33 34.28
N THR A 25 3.39 50.24 33.84
CA THR A 25 3.68 51.67 33.79
C THR A 25 4.00 52.13 35.21
N GLY A 26 5.29 52.32 35.48
CA GLY A 26 5.76 52.97 36.69
C GLY A 26 5.15 54.36 36.79
N LYS A 27 4.17 54.49 37.69
CA LYS A 27 3.69 55.77 38.21
C LYS A 27 4.90 56.63 38.58
N LEU A 28 4.99 57.81 37.96
CA LEU A 28 5.75 58.92 38.49
C LEU A 28 5.32 59.13 39.96
N MET A 29 6.21 58.79 40.89
CA MET A 29 6.10 59.25 42.27
C MET A 29 6.17 60.77 42.23
N GLN A 30 5.02 61.42 42.50
CA GLN A 30 4.98 62.79 42.99
C GLN A 30 5.77 62.83 44.30
N PHE A 31 6.98 63.39 44.25
CA PHE A 31 7.64 63.88 45.45
C PHE A 31 6.93 65.17 45.88
N ASN A 32 5.88 65.00 46.70
CA ASN A 32 5.25 66.06 47.46
C ASN A 32 6.15 66.34 48.68
N GLY A 33 7.22 67.11 48.44
CA GLY A 33 8.07 67.67 49.47
C GLY A 33 7.87 69.17 49.54
N SER A 34 6.86 69.61 50.29
CA SER A 34 6.72 71.00 50.71
C SER A 34 7.74 71.28 51.83
N PRO A 35 8.58 72.32 51.71
CA PRO A 35 8.86 73.15 52.85
C PRO A 35 8.14 74.48 52.65
N THR A 36 7.27 74.74 53.62
CA THR A 36 6.68 76.04 53.93
C THR A 36 7.72 77.15 53.86
N VAL A 37 7.50 78.14 52.97
CA VAL A 37 8.15 79.45 53.08
C VAL A 37 7.08 80.46 53.42
N SER A 38 7.09 80.86 54.70
CA SER A 38 6.40 82.02 55.23
C SER A 38 6.90 83.28 54.53
N ALA A 39 5.96 84.09 54.05
CA ALA A 39 6.18 85.41 53.52
C ALA A 39 6.76 86.35 54.59
N GLN A 40 7.92 86.93 54.31
CA GLN A 40 8.34 88.24 54.80
C GLN A 40 9.07 88.96 53.65
N ALA A 41 8.38 89.94 53.06
CA ALA A 41 9.01 91.10 52.42
C ALA A 41 9.40 92.10 53.53
N PRO A 42 10.33 93.06 53.36
CA PRO A 42 10.68 93.82 52.14
C PRO A 42 12.23 93.85 51.90
N SER A 43 12.86 94.49 50.90
CA SER A 43 12.59 95.69 50.11
C SER A 43 13.48 95.72 48.85
N LEU A 44 12.89 96.28 47.78
CA LEU A 44 13.45 96.84 46.54
C LEU A 44 14.96 97.18 46.51
N LEU A 45 15.66 96.68 45.49
CA LEU A 45 16.50 97.47 44.57
C LEU A 45 16.92 96.62 43.36
N ALA A 46 16.84 97.23 42.19
CA ALA A 46 17.13 96.63 40.90
C ALA A 46 18.61 96.25 40.76
N GLU A 47 18.87 94.99 40.39
CA GLU A 47 20.13 94.59 39.79
C GLU A 47 19.80 94.02 38.41
N THR A 48 19.90 94.89 37.42
CA THR A 48 19.86 94.52 36.01
C THR A 48 21.02 93.55 35.76
N LEU A 49 20.72 92.27 35.53
CA LEU A 49 21.68 91.31 34.98
C LEU A 49 22.27 91.92 33.71
N SER A 50 23.56 92.23 33.74
CA SER A 50 24.27 92.75 32.57
C SER A 50 24.38 91.62 31.54
N ALA A 51 24.44 91.96 30.25
CA ALA A 51 24.65 90.98 29.18
C ALA A 51 25.92 90.10 29.38
N GLY A 52 26.85 90.49 30.26
CA GLY A 52 28.00 89.68 30.67
C GLY A 52 27.69 88.53 31.64
N ASP A 53 26.69 88.65 32.52
CA ASP A 53 26.33 87.60 33.50
C ASP A 53 25.54 86.47 32.87
N LEU A 54 24.62 86.78 31.94
CA LEU A 54 23.90 85.76 31.17
C LEU A 54 24.84 84.96 30.26
N LEU A 55 25.84 85.62 29.67
CA LEU A 55 26.89 84.96 28.88
C LEU A 55 27.78 84.07 29.75
N ALA A 56 28.13 84.50 30.96
CA ALA A 56 28.90 83.70 31.91
C ALA A 56 28.11 82.47 32.39
N GLN A 57 26.82 82.63 32.68
CA GLN A 57 25.94 81.54 33.12
C GLN A 57 25.68 80.51 32.01
N GLU A 58 25.51 80.95 30.75
CA GLU A 58 25.41 80.06 29.60
C GLU A 58 26.73 79.31 29.35
N GLN A 59 27.87 79.98 29.53
CA GLN A 59 29.19 79.33 29.44
C GLN A 59 29.42 78.30 30.56
N GLU A 60 28.96 78.55 31.78
CA GLU A 60 29.02 77.59 32.89
C GLU A 60 28.12 76.37 32.62
N MET A 61 26.90 76.57 32.11
CA MET A 61 26.00 75.49 31.73
C MET A 61 26.58 74.62 30.59
N ARG A 62 27.16 75.23 29.56
CA ARG A 62 27.84 74.50 28.47
C ARG A 62 29.06 73.73 28.97
N ARG A 63 29.82 74.29 29.92
CA ARG A 63 30.94 73.58 30.57
C ARG A 63 30.47 72.41 31.41
N ALA A 64 29.40 72.57 32.18
CA ALA A 64 28.80 71.50 32.98
C ALA A 64 28.25 70.37 32.10
N ALA A 65 27.56 70.71 31.01
CA ALA A 65 27.07 69.74 30.02
C ALA A 65 28.23 69.00 29.33
N ALA A 66 29.30 69.71 28.94
CA ALA A 66 30.49 69.09 28.37
C ALA A 66 31.21 68.15 29.36
N GLN A 67 31.29 68.52 30.64
CA GLN A 67 31.86 67.67 31.68
C GLN A 67 31.00 66.43 31.96
N ALA A 68 29.67 66.57 31.98
CA ALA A 68 28.74 65.47 32.14
C ALA A 68 28.87 64.45 31.00
N LEU A 69 28.95 64.92 29.75
CA LEU A 69 29.17 64.06 28.59
C LEU A 69 30.53 63.37 28.63
N GLN A 70 31.60 64.09 29.01
CA GLN A 70 32.93 63.49 29.20
C GLN A 70 32.92 62.37 30.25
N GLN A 71 32.16 62.51 31.34
CA GLN A 71 32.00 61.46 32.33
C GLN A 71 31.17 60.30 31.81
N HIS A 72 30.10 60.57 31.07
CA HIS A 72 29.31 59.52 30.43
C HIS A 72 30.15 58.69 29.46
N VAL A 73 30.91 59.34 28.56
CA VAL A 73 31.83 58.66 27.63
C VAL A 73 32.90 57.86 28.37
N ARG A 74 33.44 58.38 29.48
CA ARG A 74 34.41 57.62 30.31
C ARG A 74 33.81 56.37 30.92
N ASN A 75 32.58 56.45 31.42
CA ASN A 75 31.88 55.31 32.02
C ASN A 75 31.58 54.25 30.95
N GLU A 76 31.05 54.65 29.80
CA GLU A 76 30.78 53.75 28.67
C GLU A 76 32.06 53.11 28.11
N LEU A 77 33.16 53.86 28.00
CA LEU A 77 34.45 53.29 27.59
C LEU A 77 35.02 52.30 28.63
N SER A 78 34.77 52.53 29.92
CA SER A 78 35.13 51.60 31.00
C SER A 78 34.31 50.32 30.93
N ASP A 79 33.00 50.43 30.76
CA ASP A 79 32.09 49.28 30.65
C ASP A 79 32.31 48.51 29.35
N ALA A 80 32.58 49.20 28.25
CA ALA A 80 33.00 48.60 27.00
C ALA A 80 34.25 47.74 27.17
N ARG A 81 35.26 48.19 27.93
CA ARG A 81 36.47 47.38 28.20
C ARG A 81 36.17 46.12 28.99
N ARG A 82 35.20 46.17 29.93
CA ARG A 82 34.81 45.01 30.74
C ARG A 82 34.01 44.00 29.90
N LEU A 83 33.06 44.49 29.10
CA LEU A 83 32.12 43.67 28.34
C LEU A 83 32.66 43.22 26.99
N ALA A 84 33.68 43.88 26.43
CA ALA A 84 34.26 43.51 25.13
C ALA A 84 34.80 42.07 25.09
N THR A 85 35.14 41.50 26.24
CA THR A 85 35.62 40.11 26.34
C THR A 85 34.49 39.09 26.18
N THR A 86 33.28 39.41 26.63
CA THR A 86 32.12 38.51 26.61
C THR A 86 31.19 38.76 25.43
N GLU A 87 30.95 40.03 25.10
CA GLU A 87 29.97 40.46 24.09
C GLU A 87 30.50 41.59 23.19
N PRO A 88 31.56 41.34 22.39
CA PRO A 88 32.21 42.38 21.57
C PRO A 88 31.26 43.00 20.53
N THR A 89 30.32 42.24 19.97
CA THR A 89 29.35 42.74 18.97
C THR A 89 28.36 43.74 19.58
N SER A 90 27.84 43.45 20.78
CA SER A 90 26.94 44.34 21.50
C SER A 90 27.64 45.65 21.87
N VAL A 91 28.85 45.54 22.43
CA VAL A 91 29.69 46.68 22.83
C VAL A 91 30.11 47.55 21.63
N LYS A 92 30.45 46.95 20.50
CA LYS A 92 30.77 47.71 19.28
C LYS A 92 29.58 48.54 18.80
N ASN A 93 28.37 48.00 18.91
CA ASN A 93 27.15 48.70 18.53
C ASN A 93 26.83 49.83 19.52
N SER A 94 27.00 49.63 20.82
CA SER A 94 26.81 50.70 21.81
C SER A 94 27.82 51.84 21.63
N LEU A 95 29.09 51.53 21.36
CA LEU A 95 30.11 52.55 21.08
C LEU A 95 29.84 53.33 19.78
N LYS A 96 29.25 52.70 18.77
CA LYS A 96 28.80 53.40 17.54
C LYS A 96 27.63 54.35 17.82
N LEU A 97 26.69 53.95 18.67
CA LEU A 97 25.58 54.80 19.10
C LEU A 97 26.10 55.99 19.93
N LEU A 98 27.06 55.75 20.82
CA LEU A 98 27.73 56.80 21.59
C LEU A 98 28.49 57.77 20.69
N LEU A 99 29.12 57.29 19.61
CA LEU A 99 29.77 58.14 18.62
C LEU A 99 28.76 59.06 17.92
N GLU A 100 27.59 58.53 17.55
CA GLU A 100 26.49 59.29 16.94
C GLU A 100 25.90 60.32 17.91
N GLU A 101 25.78 59.98 19.19
CA GLU A 101 25.34 60.90 20.25
C GLU A 101 26.32 62.07 20.44
N VAL A 102 27.63 61.80 20.41
CA VAL A 102 28.68 62.84 20.48
C VAL A 102 28.71 63.72 19.23
N ASP A 103 28.45 63.15 18.04
CA ASP A 103 28.40 63.91 16.79
C ASP A 103 27.12 64.77 16.67
N SER A 104 25.98 64.34 17.26
CA SER A 104 24.70 65.08 17.24
C SER A 104 24.56 66.18 18.30
N THR A 105 25.45 66.22 19.30
CA THR A 105 25.38 67.22 20.39
C THR A 105 25.99 68.58 19.98
N ILE A 106 25.20 69.65 20.11
CA ILE A 106 25.54 71.01 19.63
C ILE A 106 26.35 71.83 20.65
N ASP A 107 26.16 71.61 21.95
CA ASP A 107 26.65 72.46 23.05
C ASP A 107 28.12 72.24 23.47
N ILE A 108 28.95 71.69 22.58
CA ILE A 108 30.33 71.26 22.88
C ILE A 108 31.33 72.04 22.01
N ASP A 109 32.48 72.39 22.61
CA ASP A 109 33.61 72.96 21.90
C ASP A 109 34.19 72.01 20.81
N ALA A 110 34.65 72.56 19.69
CA ALA A 110 35.14 71.75 18.57
C ALA A 110 36.36 70.88 18.93
N SER A 111 37.21 71.34 19.86
CA SER A 111 38.40 70.61 20.28
C SER A 111 38.05 69.37 21.11
N THR A 112 37.09 69.50 22.04
CA THR A 112 36.66 68.41 22.92
C THR A 112 35.86 67.35 22.17
N ARG A 113 35.05 67.74 21.18
CA ARG A 113 34.39 66.78 20.25
C ARG A 113 35.41 65.93 19.49
N THR A 114 36.45 66.56 18.95
CA THR A 114 37.51 65.86 18.20
C THR A 114 38.26 64.86 19.09
N GLN A 115 38.54 65.24 20.34
CA GLN A 115 39.20 64.36 21.31
C GLN A 115 38.33 63.15 21.69
N LEU A 116 37.03 63.37 21.98
CA LEU A 116 36.10 62.29 22.32
C LEU A 116 35.88 61.34 21.13
N ARG A 117 35.73 61.87 19.92
CA ARG A 117 35.62 61.09 18.69
C ARG A 117 36.83 60.20 18.45
N SER A 118 38.04 60.73 18.67
CA SER A 118 39.28 59.95 18.57
C SER A 118 39.33 58.81 19.61
N GLN A 119 38.95 59.10 20.87
CA GLN A 119 38.90 58.09 21.93
C GLN A 119 37.88 56.98 21.63
N ILE A 120 36.65 57.34 21.26
CA ILE A 120 35.59 56.38 20.90
C ILE A 120 35.99 55.59 19.64
N GLY A 121 36.53 56.25 18.62
CA GLY A 121 37.03 55.60 17.40
C GLY A 121 38.10 54.54 17.69
N SER A 122 39.08 54.87 18.53
CA SER A 122 40.13 53.92 18.93
C SER A 122 39.57 52.73 19.73
N ALA A 123 38.55 52.95 20.55
CA ALA A 123 37.88 51.90 21.30
C ALA A 123 37.05 50.98 20.37
N ILE A 124 36.35 51.55 19.38
CA ILE A 124 35.63 50.78 18.35
C ILE A 124 36.60 49.89 17.57
N GLU A 125 37.77 50.42 17.19
CA GLU A 125 38.79 49.64 16.47
C GLU A 125 39.29 48.46 17.34
N GLN A 126 39.59 48.70 18.62
CA GLN A 126 40.00 47.65 19.55
C GLN A 126 38.93 46.57 19.73
N VAL A 127 37.67 46.95 19.91
CA VAL A 127 36.54 46.00 20.06
C VAL A 127 36.29 45.26 18.73
N SER A 128 36.47 45.90 17.58
CA SER A 128 36.33 45.25 16.27
C SER A 128 37.36 44.15 16.03
N LEU A 129 38.61 44.34 16.48
CA LEU A 129 39.64 43.31 16.46
C LEU A 129 39.31 42.14 17.39
N GLN A 130 38.72 42.42 18.56
CA GLN A 130 38.26 41.36 19.47
C GLN A 130 37.06 40.59 18.90
N GLU A 131 36.10 41.29 18.29
CA GLU A 131 34.96 40.69 17.60
C GLU A 131 35.42 39.76 16.49
N ALA A 132 36.32 40.21 15.61
CA ALA A 132 36.84 39.40 14.52
C ALA A 132 37.53 38.12 15.04
N LYS A 133 38.31 38.22 16.14
CA LYS A 133 38.91 37.06 16.80
C LYS A 133 37.85 36.11 17.38
N GLN A 134 36.78 36.63 17.97
CA GLN A 134 35.71 35.82 18.54
C GLN A 134 34.90 35.11 17.45
N ILE A 135 34.55 35.80 16.37
CA ILE A 135 33.88 35.22 15.19
C ILE A 135 34.77 34.13 14.59
N GLN A 136 36.06 34.38 14.41
CA GLN A 136 36.99 33.38 13.89
C GLN A 136 37.09 32.16 14.81
N ARG A 137 37.17 32.35 16.14
CA ARG A 137 37.15 31.24 17.12
C ARG A 137 35.86 30.45 17.07
N ASN A 138 34.70 31.11 17.00
CA ASN A 138 33.40 30.46 16.90
C ASN A 138 33.28 29.66 15.60
N ALA A 139 33.67 30.25 14.47
CA ALA A 139 33.68 29.59 13.17
C ALA A 139 34.62 28.38 13.15
N GLN A 140 35.81 28.48 13.77
CA GLN A 140 36.72 27.35 13.95
C GLN A 140 36.11 26.25 14.83
N ALA A 141 35.49 26.61 15.96
CA ALA A 141 34.84 25.65 16.84
C ALA A 141 33.67 24.93 16.16
N GLU A 142 32.87 25.65 15.37
CA GLU A 142 31.78 25.09 14.58
C GLU A 142 32.30 24.18 13.46
N ALA A 143 33.35 24.58 12.76
CA ALA A 143 33.99 23.74 11.75
C ALA A 143 34.54 22.43 12.35
N VAL A 144 35.18 22.48 13.52
CA VAL A 144 35.67 21.28 14.23
C VAL A 144 34.51 20.38 14.65
N ARG A 145 33.40 20.94 15.16
CA ARG A 145 32.20 20.17 15.50
C ARG A 145 31.58 19.50 14.27
N ALA A 146 31.41 20.25 13.18
CA ALA A 146 30.86 19.71 11.93
C ALA A 146 31.72 18.58 11.35
N GLN A 147 33.05 18.69 11.44
CA GLN A 147 33.98 17.61 11.06
C GLN A 147 33.84 16.39 11.97
N ALA A 148 33.75 16.58 13.29
CA ALA A 148 33.54 15.49 14.24
C ALA A 148 32.21 14.75 13.98
N ASP A 149 31.13 15.48 13.72
CA ASP A 149 29.81 14.91 13.41
C ASP A 149 29.80 14.17 12.05
N ALA A 150 30.54 14.66 11.06
CA ALA A 150 30.72 13.97 9.78
C ALA A 150 31.52 12.66 9.96
N ALA A 151 32.61 12.70 10.73
CA ALA A 151 33.40 11.51 11.04
C ALA A 151 32.59 10.46 11.83
N GLN A 152 31.79 10.89 12.81
CA GLN A 152 30.90 10.00 13.55
C GLN A 152 29.85 9.35 12.66
N ARG A 153 29.27 10.08 11.70
CA ARG A 153 28.31 9.52 10.75
C ARG A 153 28.94 8.41 9.91
N LEU A 154 30.13 8.65 9.36
CA LEU A 154 30.86 7.66 8.58
C LEU A 154 31.17 6.40 9.41
N LEU A 155 31.66 6.57 10.64
CA LEU A 155 31.94 5.44 11.55
C LEU A 155 30.67 4.65 11.90
N ASN A 156 29.54 5.33 12.11
CA ASN A 156 28.27 4.67 12.40
C ASN A 156 27.73 3.93 11.17
N GLU A 157 27.95 4.44 9.98
CA GLU A 157 27.55 3.81 8.72
C GLU A 157 28.37 2.53 8.50
N THR A 158 29.70 2.61 8.60
CA THR A 158 30.57 1.42 8.55
C THR A 158 30.21 0.39 9.62
N ARG A 159 29.94 0.82 10.87
CA ARG A 159 29.51 -0.10 11.94
C ARG A 159 28.20 -0.81 11.58
N ARG A 160 27.23 -0.11 11.00
CA ARG A 160 25.95 -0.72 10.57
C ARG A 160 26.15 -1.73 9.45
N GLU A 161 27.04 -1.43 8.50
CA GLU A 161 27.41 -2.37 7.43
C GLU A 161 28.06 -3.62 8.02
N GLU A 162 29.01 -3.48 8.96
CA GLU A 162 29.66 -4.60 9.66
C GLU A 162 28.65 -5.44 10.48
N GLU A 163 27.72 -4.80 11.18
CA GLU A 163 26.66 -5.49 11.94
C GLU A 163 25.72 -6.27 11.01
N SER A 164 25.30 -5.67 9.89
CA SER A 164 24.48 -6.32 8.86
C SER A 164 25.21 -7.51 8.24
N LEU A 165 26.49 -7.34 7.91
CA LEU A 165 27.33 -8.42 7.38
C LEU A 165 27.42 -9.59 8.36
N LYS A 166 27.63 -9.29 9.65
CA LYS A 166 27.68 -10.31 10.69
C LYS A 166 26.37 -11.08 10.80
N GLN A 167 25.23 -10.40 10.75
CA GLN A 167 23.91 -11.05 10.76
C GLN A 167 23.71 -11.95 9.54
N LEU A 168 24.11 -11.51 8.35
CA LEU A 168 24.05 -12.32 7.13
C LEU A 168 24.92 -13.57 7.23
N VAL A 169 26.14 -13.45 7.77
CA VAL A 169 27.05 -14.60 7.97
C VAL A 169 26.50 -15.57 9.02
N GLU A 170 25.93 -15.08 10.12
CA GLU A 170 25.26 -15.92 11.11
C GLU A 170 24.07 -16.66 10.51
N HIS A 171 23.27 -15.97 9.69
CA HIS A 171 22.15 -16.57 8.98
C HIS A 171 22.61 -17.60 7.95
N PHE A 172 23.67 -17.31 7.19
CA PHE A 172 24.30 -18.25 6.27
C PHE A 172 24.75 -19.52 7.00
N ASN A 173 25.51 -19.38 8.10
CA ASN A 173 25.98 -20.49 8.91
C ASN A 173 24.82 -21.32 9.48
N PHE A 174 23.74 -20.66 9.91
CA PHE A 174 22.53 -21.35 10.35
C PHE A 174 21.92 -22.21 9.24
N LEU A 175 21.74 -21.67 8.03
CA LEU A 175 21.21 -22.42 6.90
C LEU A 175 22.11 -23.59 6.49
N MET A 176 23.43 -23.38 6.48
CA MET A 176 24.43 -24.42 6.21
C MET A 176 24.33 -25.55 7.25
N SER A 177 24.21 -25.20 8.55
CA SER A 177 24.06 -26.19 9.64
C SER A 177 22.77 -27.01 9.53
N ARG A 178 21.70 -26.42 8.97
CA ARG A 178 20.41 -27.06 8.74
C ARG A 178 20.33 -27.80 7.40
N GLN A 179 21.45 -27.91 6.67
CA GLN A 179 21.53 -28.50 5.32
C GLN A 179 20.61 -27.82 4.29
N ARG A 180 20.21 -26.56 4.54
CA ARG A 180 19.40 -25.74 3.63
C ARG A 180 20.32 -24.98 2.67
N TYR A 181 21.15 -25.72 1.94
CA TYR A 181 22.22 -25.17 1.10
C TYR A 181 21.70 -24.31 -0.06
N LEU A 182 20.56 -24.71 -0.65
CA LEU A 182 19.97 -24.00 -1.78
C LEU A 182 19.56 -22.57 -1.39
N GLU A 183 18.92 -22.42 -0.23
CA GLU A 183 18.52 -21.11 0.30
C GLU A 183 19.73 -20.28 0.69
N ALA A 184 20.74 -20.88 1.33
CA ALA A 184 22.00 -20.20 1.62
C ALA A 184 22.65 -19.66 0.33
N SER A 185 22.56 -20.41 -0.77
CA SER A 185 23.13 -20.03 -2.07
C SER A 185 22.31 -19.00 -2.83
N LYS A 186 20.97 -19.07 -2.77
CA LYS A 186 20.06 -18.23 -3.57
C LYS A 186 19.62 -16.96 -2.86
N ASP A 187 19.49 -17.01 -1.54
CA ASP A 187 18.92 -15.91 -0.77
C ASP A 187 20.00 -15.13 -0.01
N VAL A 188 20.98 -15.81 0.59
CA VAL A 188 21.96 -15.15 1.49
C VAL A 188 23.25 -14.74 0.78
N ALA A 189 23.88 -15.65 0.03
CA ALA A 189 25.13 -15.37 -0.67
C ALA A 189 25.06 -14.15 -1.62
N PRO A 190 23.96 -13.91 -2.37
CA PRO A 190 23.85 -12.72 -3.20
C PRO A 190 23.77 -11.42 -2.40
N GLU A 191 23.13 -11.42 -1.23
CA GLU A 191 23.06 -10.24 -0.36
C GLU A 191 24.43 -9.91 0.25
N VAL A 192 25.22 -10.93 0.62
CA VAL A 192 26.62 -10.74 1.03
C VAL A 192 27.45 -10.13 -0.10
N ALA A 193 27.28 -10.61 -1.34
CA ALA A 193 27.98 -10.07 -2.51
C ALA A 193 27.57 -8.63 -2.88
N LYS A 194 26.34 -8.21 -2.58
CA LYS A 194 25.89 -6.82 -2.74
C LYS A 194 26.51 -5.90 -1.69
N LEU A 195 26.62 -6.38 -0.45
CA LEU A 195 27.15 -5.58 0.66
C LEU A 195 28.68 -5.42 0.56
N VAL A 196 29.38 -6.51 0.23
CA VAL A 196 30.85 -6.50 0.10
C VAL A 196 31.26 -7.15 -1.23
N PRO A 197 31.17 -6.41 -2.34
CA PRO A 197 31.55 -6.90 -3.66
C PRO A 197 33.05 -7.25 -3.70
N ASP A 198 33.40 -8.25 -4.52
CA ASP A 198 34.77 -8.72 -4.75
C ASP A 198 35.56 -9.13 -3.47
N SER A 199 34.85 -9.44 -2.38
CA SER A 199 35.46 -9.96 -1.16
C SER A 199 35.61 -11.48 -1.18
N GLU A 200 36.62 -11.98 -0.46
CA GLU A 200 36.78 -13.42 -0.22
C GLU A 200 35.53 -14.03 0.42
N LEU A 201 34.87 -13.29 1.32
CA LEU A 201 33.64 -13.73 1.97
C LEU A 201 32.49 -13.92 0.97
N ALA A 202 32.31 -12.99 0.03
CA ALA A 202 31.32 -13.13 -1.04
C ALA A 202 31.60 -14.34 -1.94
N VAL A 203 32.88 -14.61 -2.25
CA VAL A 203 33.27 -15.79 -3.03
C VAL A 203 33.01 -17.08 -2.25
N VAL A 204 33.47 -17.17 -1.00
CA VAL A 204 33.32 -18.37 -0.17
C VAL A 204 31.86 -18.72 0.06
N THR A 205 31.04 -17.75 0.48
CA THR A 205 29.61 -17.98 0.73
C THR A 205 28.89 -18.47 -0.53
N ARG A 206 29.21 -17.92 -1.70
CA ARG A 206 28.63 -18.36 -2.98
C ARG A 206 29.06 -19.76 -3.37
N GLU A 207 30.37 -20.03 -3.38
CA GLU A 207 30.92 -21.30 -3.87
C GLU A 207 30.58 -22.45 -2.93
N GLU A 208 30.74 -22.27 -1.62
CA GLU A 208 30.49 -23.32 -0.63
C GLU A 208 29.01 -23.74 -0.63
N SER A 209 28.09 -22.79 -0.58
CA SER A 209 26.66 -23.08 -0.58
C SER A 209 26.20 -23.71 -1.90
N SER A 210 26.71 -23.24 -3.04
CA SER A 210 26.41 -23.79 -4.36
C SER A 210 26.91 -25.23 -4.48
N LEU A 211 28.17 -25.48 -4.09
CA LEU A 211 28.77 -26.80 -4.11
C LEU A 211 27.98 -27.79 -3.24
N MET A 212 27.69 -27.40 -1.99
CA MET A 212 26.94 -28.25 -1.06
C MET A 212 25.52 -28.51 -1.53
N SER A 213 24.85 -27.50 -2.12
CA SER A 213 23.52 -27.66 -2.71
C SER A 213 23.53 -28.67 -3.86
N ASN A 214 24.47 -28.53 -4.79
CA ASN A 214 24.60 -29.44 -5.93
C ASN A 214 24.93 -30.86 -5.47
N GLN A 215 25.83 -31.00 -4.50
CA GLN A 215 26.18 -32.29 -3.92
C GLN A 215 24.98 -32.94 -3.23
N ALA A 216 24.17 -32.19 -2.48
CA ALA A 216 22.98 -32.70 -1.82
C ALA A 216 21.95 -33.21 -2.84
N ILE A 217 21.69 -32.45 -3.90
CA ILE A 217 20.77 -32.84 -4.99
C ILE A 217 21.24 -34.13 -5.66
N VAL A 218 22.54 -34.20 -5.98
CA VAL A 218 23.13 -35.38 -6.61
C VAL A 218 23.00 -36.60 -5.68
N MET A 219 23.34 -36.46 -4.40
CA MET A 219 23.23 -37.55 -3.42
C MET A 219 21.80 -38.02 -3.21
N ASP A 220 20.82 -37.12 -3.19
CA ASP A 220 19.40 -37.49 -3.13
C ASP A 220 18.98 -38.28 -4.38
N ALA A 221 19.42 -37.86 -5.57
CA ALA A 221 19.17 -38.59 -6.81
C ALA A 221 19.80 -39.99 -6.79
N PHE A 222 21.01 -40.13 -6.25
CA PHE A 222 21.66 -41.43 -6.05
C PHE A 222 20.83 -42.34 -5.13
N LYS A 223 20.39 -41.83 -3.97
CA LYS A 223 19.57 -42.59 -3.00
C LYS A 223 18.25 -43.04 -3.61
N ARG A 224 17.53 -42.15 -4.28
CA ARG A 224 16.26 -42.48 -4.95
C ARG A 224 16.47 -43.50 -6.05
N ARG A 225 17.57 -43.41 -6.81
CA ARG A 225 17.88 -44.39 -7.86
C ARG A 225 18.18 -45.76 -7.26
N GLU A 226 18.96 -45.84 -6.19
CA GLU A 226 19.24 -47.10 -5.49
C GLU A 226 17.94 -47.78 -5.03
N GLN A 227 17.06 -47.02 -4.36
CA GLN A 227 15.74 -47.51 -3.96
C GLN A 227 14.90 -47.97 -5.15
N GLY A 228 14.82 -47.14 -6.21
CA GLY A 228 14.07 -47.47 -7.42
C GLY A 228 14.57 -48.74 -8.12
N VAL A 229 15.88 -49.00 -8.10
CA VAL A 229 16.45 -50.26 -8.64
C VAL A 229 16.02 -51.46 -7.80
N VAL A 230 16.08 -51.35 -6.47
CA VAL A 230 15.63 -52.42 -5.56
C VAL A 230 14.14 -52.69 -5.73
N ASP A 231 13.33 -51.64 -5.81
CA ASP A 231 11.88 -51.75 -6.00
C ASP A 231 11.52 -52.36 -7.35
N ALA A 232 12.24 -51.98 -8.42
CA ALA A 232 12.05 -52.58 -9.74
C ALA A 232 12.38 -54.08 -9.74
N LEU A 233 13.50 -54.48 -9.13
CA LEU A 233 13.86 -55.90 -9.02
C LEU A 233 12.88 -56.67 -8.14
N ARG A 234 12.37 -56.06 -7.05
CA ARG A 234 11.30 -56.67 -6.25
C ARG A 234 10.05 -56.92 -7.08
N GLY A 235 9.65 -55.96 -7.92
CA GLY A 235 8.52 -56.14 -8.84
C GLY A 235 8.73 -57.27 -9.85
N VAL A 236 9.97 -57.49 -10.30
CA VAL A 236 10.30 -58.65 -11.16
C VAL A 236 10.13 -59.97 -10.39
N GLU A 237 10.62 -60.05 -9.15
CA GLU A 237 10.46 -61.25 -8.31
C GLU A 237 8.98 -61.52 -7.98
N GLU A 238 8.20 -60.47 -7.68
CA GLU A 238 6.75 -60.56 -7.45
C GLU A 238 6.01 -61.07 -8.69
N ALA A 239 6.36 -60.57 -9.88
CA ALA A 239 5.79 -61.03 -11.15
C ALA A 239 6.23 -62.47 -11.52
N ALA A 240 7.39 -62.91 -11.03
CA ALA A 240 7.91 -64.25 -11.24
C ALA A 240 7.26 -65.30 -10.33
N ILE A 241 6.44 -64.90 -9.35
CA ILE A 241 5.70 -65.83 -8.48
C ILE A 241 4.79 -66.70 -9.37
N PRO A 242 5.05 -68.01 -9.46
CA PRO A 242 4.21 -68.90 -10.26
C PRO A 242 2.84 -69.02 -9.60
N PHE A 243 1.79 -68.96 -10.42
CA PHE A 243 0.43 -69.32 -10.02
C PHE A 243 0.07 -70.67 -10.63
N ASP A 244 -0.69 -71.49 -9.89
CA ASP A 244 -0.99 -72.88 -10.23
C ASP A 244 -2.03 -73.04 -11.35
N GLY A 245 -2.63 -71.94 -11.82
CA GLY A 245 -3.54 -71.90 -12.97
C GLY A 245 -4.78 -72.78 -12.82
N PHE A 246 -5.12 -73.18 -11.58
CA PHE A 246 -6.23 -74.09 -11.29
C PHE A 246 -7.33 -73.31 -10.58
N PRO A 247 -8.58 -73.27 -11.09
CA PRO A 247 -9.14 -74.01 -12.24
C PRO A 247 -8.99 -73.30 -13.61
N SER A 248 -8.38 -72.11 -13.69
CA SER A 248 -8.23 -71.35 -14.94
C SER A 248 -6.81 -70.83 -15.16
N PRO A 249 -6.25 -70.91 -16.39
CA PRO A 249 -4.87 -70.50 -16.71
C PRO A 249 -4.64 -68.99 -16.65
N VAL A 250 -5.70 -68.21 -16.43
CA VAL A 250 -5.67 -66.76 -16.21
C VAL A 250 -6.37 -66.48 -14.89
N VAL A 251 -5.68 -65.73 -14.01
CA VAL A 251 -6.28 -65.22 -12.78
C VAL A 251 -6.96 -63.89 -13.10
N TYR A 252 -8.29 -63.88 -13.12
CA TYR A 252 -9.04 -62.64 -13.28
C TYR A 252 -9.12 -61.88 -11.96
N PRO A 253 -9.12 -60.54 -12.00
CA PRO A 253 -9.40 -59.75 -10.81
C PRO A 253 -10.82 -60.04 -10.29
N PRO A 254 -11.07 -59.83 -8.98
CA PRO A 254 -12.39 -60.01 -8.39
C PRO A 254 -13.49 -59.24 -9.13
N ALA A 255 -14.72 -59.76 -9.07
CA ALA A 255 -15.88 -59.17 -9.75
C ALA A 255 -16.11 -57.69 -9.41
N GLU A 256 -15.76 -57.26 -8.18
CA GLU A 256 -15.85 -55.87 -7.74
C GLU A 256 -15.02 -54.92 -8.61
N ILE A 257 -13.83 -55.35 -9.04
CA ILE A 257 -12.95 -54.55 -9.90
C ILE A 257 -13.59 -54.39 -11.29
N TRP A 258 -14.14 -55.47 -11.84
CA TRP A 258 -14.86 -55.44 -13.12
C TRP A 258 -16.10 -54.55 -13.07
N GLN A 259 -16.85 -54.59 -11.98
CA GLN A 259 -18.00 -53.71 -11.76
C GLN A 259 -17.57 -52.25 -11.67
N ALA A 260 -16.49 -51.94 -10.93
CA ALA A 260 -15.97 -50.58 -10.82
C ALA A 260 -15.46 -50.03 -12.16
N LEU A 261 -14.75 -50.85 -12.94
CA LEU A 261 -14.29 -50.48 -14.29
C LEU A 261 -15.48 -50.24 -15.24
N SER A 262 -16.50 -51.09 -15.19
CA SER A 262 -17.71 -50.94 -15.99
C SER A 262 -18.52 -49.70 -15.61
N ALA A 263 -18.66 -49.42 -14.31
CA ALA A 263 -19.31 -48.22 -13.81
C ALA A 263 -18.60 -46.95 -14.29
N ARG A 264 -17.27 -46.90 -14.18
CA ARG A 264 -16.45 -45.77 -14.69
C ARG A 264 -16.55 -45.60 -16.20
N ARG A 265 -16.65 -46.71 -16.96
CA ARG A 265 -16.86 -46.65 -18.42
C ARG A 265 -18.24 -46.07 -18.73
N LYS A 266 -19.30 -46.55 -18.07
CA LYS A 266 -20.65 -46.02 -18.24
C LYS A 266 -20.74 -44.56 -17.84
N GLU A 267 -20.16 -44.15 -16.71
CA GLU A 267 -20.14 -42.75 -16.29
C GLU A 267 -19.46 -41.83 -17.32
N ARG A 268 -18.27 -42.21 -17.82
CA ARG A 268 -17.53 -41.38 -18.78
C ARG A 268 -18.07 -41.40 -20.20
N TYR A 269 -18.65 -42.53 -20.65
CA TYR A 269 -18.99 -42.73 -22.06
C TYR A 269 -20.49 -42.90 -22.33
N ALA A 270 -21.37 -43.03 -21.33
CA ALA A 270 -22.82 -43.12 -21.56
C ALA A 270 -23.43 -41.80 -22.07
N ALA A 271 -22.77 -40.67 -21.83
CA ALA A 271 -23.24 -39.35 -22.26
C ALA A 271 -22.70 -38.91 -23.63
N VAL A 272 -21.81 -39.67 -24.28
CA VAL A 272 -21.28 -39.30 -25.60
C VAL A 272 -22.22 -39.79 -26.70
N SER A 273 -23.45 -39.28 -26.69
CA SER A 273 -24.21 -39.13 -27.94
C SER A 273 -23.74 -37.81 -28.53
N LEU A 274 -22.87 -37.85 -29.53
CA LEU A 274 -22.30 -36.67 -30.22
C LEU A 274 -23.35 -35.78 -30.93
N SER A 275 -24.63 -36.14 -30.88
CA SER A 275 -25.73 -35.24 -31.20
C SER A 275 -26.05 -34.41 -29.95
N THR A 276 -25.64 -33.15 -29.93
CA THR A 276 -25.99 -32.08 -28.98
C THR A 276 -27.27 -32.39 -28.18
N SER A 277 -27.14 -33.08 -27.04
CA SER A 277 -28.29 -33.35 -26.19
C SER A 277 -28.49 -32.12 -25.32
N ASP A 278 -29.08 -31.07 -25.90
CA ASP A 278 -29.50 -29.90 -25.13
C ASP A 278 -30.36 -30.37 -23.96
N GLU A 279 -30.08 -29.87 -22.75
CA GLU A 279 -30.86 -30.19 -21.55
C GLU A 279 -32.36 -29.95 -21.78
N LYS A 280 -32.70 -29.01 -22.67
CA LYS A 280 -34.07 -28.72 -23.10
C LYS A 280 -34.69 -29.87 -23.91
N SER A 281 -33.96 -30.45 -24.87
CA SER A 281 -34.42 -31.64 -25.61
C SER A 281 -34.63 -32.85 -24.70
N GLN A 282 -33.78 -33.02 -23.68
CA GLN A 282 -33.99 -34.06 -22.67
C GLN A 282 -35.26 -33.84 -21.85
N LYS A 283 -35.56 -32.59 -21.47
CA LYS A 283 -36.82 -32.23 -20.80
C LYS A 283 -38.03 -32.54 -21.68
N LEU A 284 -37.97 -32.25 -22.98
CA LEU A 284 -39.03 -32.60 -23.94
C LEU A 284 -39.24 -34.12 -24.03
N TYR A 285 -38.17 -34.91 -24.13
CA TYR A 285 -38.29 -36.38 -24.11
C TYR A 285 -38.85 -36.93 -22.80
N SER A 286 -38.53 -36.29 -21.67
CA SER A 286 -39.10 -36.67 -20.37
C SER A 286 -40.59 -36.33 -20.28
N ALA A 287 -41.00 -35.19 -20.83
CA ALA A 287 -42.38 -34.73 -20.80
C ALA A 287 -43.28 -35.53 -21.76
N LEU A 288 -42.75 -35.98 -22.91
CA LEU A 288 -43.45 -36.93 -23.79
C LEU A 288 -43.76 -38.28 -23.13
N LYS A 289 -42.99 -38.68 -22.12
CA LYS A 289 -43.22 -39.91 -21.35
C LYS A 289 -44.25 -39.73 -20.23
N GLN A 290 -44.64 -38.50 -19.90
CA GLN A 290 -45.65 -38.26 -18.88
C GLN A 290 -47.03 -38.69 -19.38
N THR A 291 -47.84 -39.20 -18.47
CA THR A 291 -49.21 -39.65 -18.74
C THR A 291 -50.13 -38.44 -18.86
N ALA A 292 -50.82 -38.31 -19.99
CA ALA A 292 -51.89 -37.34 -20.16
C ALA A 292 -53.10 -37.73 -19.32
N SER A 293 -53.81 -36.71 -18.84
CA SER A 293 -55.15 -36.90 -18.31
C SER A 293 -56.10 -37.42 -19.41
N GLN A 294 -57.32 -37.82 -19.07
CA GLN A 294 -58.28 -38.31 -20.07
C GLN A 294 -58.56 -37.20 -21.10
N LEU A 295 -58.14 -37.41 -22.35
CA LEU A 295 -58.31 -36.45 -23.44
C LEU A 295 -59.59 -36.78 -24.21
N SER A 296 -60.59 -35.89 -24.17
CA SER A 296 -61.81 -35.98 -24.98
C SER A 296 -61.96 -34.70 -25.80
N PHE A 297 -61.89 -34.84 -27.12
CA PHE A 297 -62.02 -33.76 -28.09
C PHE A 297 -63.24 -34.04 -28.96
N GLN A 298 -64.15 -33.07 -29.07
CA GLN A 298 -65.36 -33.17 -29.90
C GLN A 298 -65.45 -31.95 -30.81
N GLY A 299 -65.07 -32.11 -32.08
CA GLY A 299 -65.13 -31.05 -33.08
C GLY A 299 -64.20 -29.85 -32.84
N THR A 300 -63.09 -30.04 -32.11
CA THR A 300 -62.14 -28.97 -31.79
C THR A 300 -61.05 -28.83 -32.87
N PRO A 301 -60.68 -27.60 -33.30
CA PRO A 301 -59.58 -27.37 -34.23
C PRO A 301 -58.24 -27.93 -33.74
N LEU A 302 -57.42 -28.47 -34.65
CA LEU A 302 -56.08 -29.00 -34.32
C LEU A 302 -55.20 -27.96 -33.62
N SER A 303 -55.26 -26.70 -34.05
CA SER A 303 -54.54 -25.58 -33.42
C SER A 303 -54.85 -25.43 -31.93
N GLN A 304 -56.13 -25.51 -31.54
CA GLN A 304 -56.58 -25.42 -30.15
C GLN A 304 -56.20 -26.66 -29.34
N VAL A 305 -56.28 -27.84 -29.95
CA VAL A 305 -55.88 -29.11 -29.31
C VAL A 305 -54.40 -29.10 -28.95
N VAL A 306 -53.56 -28.63 -29.88
CA VAL A 306 -52.11 -28.50 -29.67
C VAL A 306 -51.80 -27.48 -28.56
N GLN A 307 -52.53 -26.35 -28.53
CA GLN A 307 -52.35 -25.34 -27.49
C GLN A 307 -52.72 -25.87 -26.09
N ASN A 308 -53.82 -26.62 -25.97
CA ASN A 308 -54.22 -27.25 -24.71
C ASN A 308 -53.15 -28.23 -24.21
N LEU A 309 -52.54 -29.01 -25.11
CA LEU A 309 -51.45 -29.93 -24.78
C LEU A 309 -50.15 -29.18 -24.41
N ALA A 310 -49.87 -28.05 -25.06
CA ALA A 310 -48.73 -27.20 -24.72
C ALA A 310 -48.88 -26.63 -23.29
N ASP A 311 -50.09 -26.22 -22.90
CA ASP A 311 -50.39 -25.67 -21.58
C ASP A 311 -50.41 -26.74 -20.47
N GLU A 312 -50.98 -27.92 -20.73
CA GLU A 312 -51.03 -29.04 -19.77
C GLU A 312 -49.63 -29.55 -19.42
N PHE A 313 -48.79 -29.75 -20.43
CA PHE A 313 -47.45 -30.32 -20.26
C PHE A 313 -46.33 -29.28 -20.13
N LYS A 314 -46.66 -27.99 -20.30
CA LYS A 314 -45.71 -26.86 -20.27
C LYS A 314 -44.53 -27.05 -21.23
N ILE A 315 -44.84 -27.48 -22.44
CA ILE A 315 -43.88 -27.75 -23.52
C ILE A 315 -44.12 -26.77 -24.67
N PRO A 316 -43.07 -26.18 -25.28
CA PRO A 316 -43.23 -25.47 -26.55
C PRO A 316 -43.58 -26.46 -27.67
N ILE A 317 -44.79 -26.36 -28.21
CA ILE A 317 -45.24 -27.10 -29.41
C ILE A 317 -45.47 -26.10 -30.54
N TRP A 318 -44.90 -26.38 -31.72
CA TRP A 318 -45.03 -25.58 -32.93
C TRP A 318 -45.69 -26.43 -34.03
N VAL A 319 -46.69 -25.87 -34.73
CA VAL A 319 -47.33 -26.48 -35.90
C VAL A 319 -46.77 -25.86 -37.18
N ASN A 320 -46.14 -26.66 -38.04
CA ASN A 320 -45.56 -26.15 -39.29
C ASN A 320 -46.64 -26.04 -40.38
N VAL A 321 -47.32 -24.88 -40.40
CA VAL A 321 -48.47 -24.64 -41.30
C VAL A 321 -48.10 -24.83 -42.78
N ALA A 322 -46.89 -24.44 -43.19
CA ALA A 322 -46.44 -24.57 -44.57
C ALA A 322 -46.34 -26.04 -45.03
N GLU A 323 -45.97 -26.95 -44.13
CA GLU A 323 -45.88 -28.37 -44.43
C GLU A 323 -47.25 -29.05 -44.36
N LEU A 324 -48.14 -28.61 -43.45
CA LEU A 324 -49.51 -29.10 -43.34
C LEU A 324 -50.36 -28.77 -44.59
N GLU A 325 -50.20 -27.56 -45.14
CA GLU A 325 -50.85 -27.16 -46.40
C GLU A 325 -50.43 -28.05 -47.58
N GLY A 326 -49.18 -28.54 -47.59
CA GLY A 326 -48.64 -29.43 -48.61
C GLY A 326 -49.29 -30.82 -48.65
N GLU A 327 -49.80 -31.31 -47.52
CA GLU A 327 -50.59 -32.55 -47.40
C GLU A 327 -52.11 -32.30 -47.47
N GLY A 328 -52.53 -31.06 -47.71
CA GLY A 328 -53.95 -30.68 -47.80
C GLY A 328 -54.68 -30.73 -46.45
N VAL A 329 -53.96 -30.63 -45.33
CA VAL A 329 -54.54 -30.60 -43.98
C VAL A 329 -54.68 -29.15 -43.53
N ASP A 330 -55.93 -28.72 -43.32
CA ASP A 330 -56.22 -27.41 -42.75
C ASP A 330 -55.92 -27.42 -41.23
N PRO A 331 -55.15 -26.47 -40.68
CA PRO A 331 -54.92 -26.34 -39.24
C PRO A 331 -56.21 -26.15 -38.41
N ASP A 332 -57.30 -25.73 -39.05
CA ASP A 332 -58.62 -25.61 -38.42
C ASP A 332 -59.52 -26.86 -38.58
N SER A 333 -58.97 -27.95 -39.13
CA SER A 333 -59.69 -29.22 -39.27
C SER A 333 -60.16 -29.74 -37.90
N PRO A 334 -61.47 -30.05 -37.76
CA PRO A 334 -62.03 -30.49 -36.49
C PRO A 334 -61.61 -31.92 -36.17
N ILE A 335 -60.97 -32.11 -35.02
CA ILE A 335 -60.57 -33.43 -34.51
C ILE A 335 -61.59 -33.89 -33.48
N THR A 336 -62.09 -35.12 -33.65
CA THR A 336 -62.96 -35.80 -32.69
C THR A 336 -62.31 -37.11 -32.26
N MET A 337 -61.91 -37.19 -30.99
CA MET A 337 -61.23 -38.36 -30.45
C MET A 337 -61.38 -38.43 -28.92
N GLU A 338 -61.57 -39.65 -28.40
CA GLU A 338 -61.54 -39.94 -26.97
C GLU A 338 -60.39 -40.90 -26.69
N LEU A 339 -59.45 -40.49 -25.84
CA LEU A 339 -58.29 -41.28 -25.45
C LEU A 339 -58.32 -41.55 -23.94
N PRO A 340 -58.05 -42.80 -23.51
CA PRO A 340 -57.80 -43.12 -22.11
C PRO A 340 -56.50 -42.44 -21.63
N PRO A 341 -56.22 -42.39 -20.32
CA PRO A 341 -54.98 -41.81 -19.80
C PRO A 341 -53.76 -42.59 -20.29
N ILE A 342 -53.08 -42.06 -21.30
CA ILE A 342 -51.90 -42.64 -21.96
C ILE A 342 -50.77 -41.62 -22.02
N SER A 343 -49.54 -42.07 -22.27
CA SER A 343 -48.40 -41.15 -22.44
C SER A 343 -48.64 -40.16 -23.59
N LEU A 344 -48.25 -38.89 -23.42
CA LEU A 344 -48.36 -37.84 -24.45
C LEU A 344 -47.78 -38.30 -25.80
N ARG A 345 -46.65 -39.03 -25.77
CA ARG A 345 -46.02 -39.64 -26.95
C ARG A 345 -47.00 -40.47 -27.79
N SER A 346 -47.81 -41.29 -27.13
CA SER A 346 -48.77 -42.19 -27.75
C SER A 346 -50.02 -41.44 -28.18
N ALA A 347 -50.48 -40.48 -27.37
CA ALA A 347 -51.61 -39.62 -27.70
C ALA A 347 -51.35 -38.81 -28.98
N LEU A 348 -50.20 -38.11 -29.07
CA LEU A 348 -49.79 -37.37 -30.27
C LEU A 348 -49.69 -38.29 -31.50
N ARG A 349 -49.09 -39.48 -31.35
CA ARG A 349 -48.98 -40.43 -32.47
C ARG A 349 -50.35 -40.92 -32.95
N MET A 350 -51.29 -41.17 -32.05
CA MET A 350 -52.63 -41.62 -32.41
C MET A 350 -53.48 -40.51 -33.02
N MET A 351 -53.31 -39.28 -32.54
CA MET A 351 -54.01 -38.08 -33.03
C MET A 351 -53.52 -37.66 -34.42
N LEU A 352 -52.21 -37.69 -34.65
CA LEU A 352 -51.60 -37.18 -35.89
C LEU A 352 -51.62 -38.20 -37.04
N LYS A 353 -51.63 -39.51 -36.73
CA LYS A 353 -51.59 -40.58 -37.74
C LYS A 353 -52.76 -40.56 -38.75
N PRO A 354 -54.03 -40.32 -38.37
CA PRO A 354 -55.13 -40.19 -39.33
C PRO A 354 -54.99 -39.01 -40.30
N LEU A 355 -54.19 -38.01 -39.94
CA LEU A 355 -53.92 -36.81 -40.74
C LEU A 355 -52.61 -36.91 -41.53
N ASN A 356 -51.96 -38.08 -41.55
CA ASN A 356 -50.61 -38.28 -42.12
C ASN A 356 -49.54 -37.34 -41.55
N LEU A 357 -49.74 -36.87 -40.31
CA LEU A 357 -48.80 -36.02 -39.59
C LEU A 357 -47.98 -36.83 -38.59
N THR A 358 -46.81 -36.32 -38.28
CA THR A 358 -45.90 -36.83 -37.26
C THR A 358 -45.34 -35.67 -36.45
N TYR A 359 -44.52 -35.97 -35.43
CA TYR A 359 -43.83 -34.95 -34.66
C TYR A 359 -42.35 -35.27 -34.56
N ILE A 360 -41.55 -34.22 -34.49
CA ILE A 360 -40.11 -34.29 -34.30
C ILE A 360 -39.66 -33.24 -33.29
N ILE A 361 -38.54 -33.47 -32.62
CA ILE A 361 -37.96 -32.50 -31.70
C ILE A 361 -36.78 -31.87 -32.42
N ARG A 362 -36.90 -30.59 -32.79
CA ARG A 362 -35.86 -29.79 -33.45
C ARG A 362 -35.82 -28.40 -32.81
N ASN A 363 -34.65 -27.77 -32.78
CA ASN A 363 -34.47 -26.40 -32.28
C ASN A 363 -35.08 -26.15 -30.89
N GLU A 364 -34.98 -27.14 -29.98
CA GLU A 364 -35.54 -27.09 -28.63
C GLU A 364 -37.09 -26.97 -28.55
N VAL A 365 -37.80 -27.31 -29.63
CA VAL A 365 -39.26 -27.25 -29.75
C VAL A 365 -39.80 -28.58 -30.27
N LEU A 366 -41.03 -28.94 -29.86
CA LEU A 366 -41.76 -30.05 -30.47
C LEU A 366 -42.48 -29.55 -31.73
N GLU A 367 -41.98 -29.94 -32.89
CA GLU A 367 -42.53 -29.54 -34.19
C GLU A 367 -43.48 -30.63 -34.70
N ILE A 368 -44.71 -30.25 -35.04
CA ILE A 368 -45.68 -31.09 -35.75
C ILE A 368 -45.53 -30.82 -37.24
N THR A 369 -45.21 -31.88 -37.98
CA THR A 369 -44.75 -31.88 -39.37
C THR A 369 -45.32 -33.09 -40.12
N THR A 370 -45.10 -33.19 -41.42
CA THR A 370 -45.53 -34.32 -42.25
C THR A 370 -44.53 -35.46 -42.20
N GLU A 371 -44.97 -36.69 -42.47
CA GLU A 371 -44.06 -37.86 -42.53
C GLU A 371 -43.00 -37.67 -43.63
N ALA A 372 -43.37 -37.09 -44.77
CA ALA A 372 -42.46 -36.79 -45.88
C ALA A 372 -41.32 -35.83 -45.51
N SER A 373 -41.57 -34.80 -44.68
CA SER A 373 -40.53 -33.85 -44.24
C SER A 373 -39.53 -34.48 -43.27
N VAL A 374 -40.00 -35.38 -42.40
CA VAL A 374 -39.12 -36.13 -41.48
C VAL A 374 -38.21 -37.10 -42.24
N GLU A 375 -38.71 -37.74 -43.29
CA GLU A 375 -37.90 -38.62 -44.14
C GLU A 375 -36.86 -37.85 -44.96
N ALA A 376 -37.17 -36.64 -45.40
CA ALA A 376 -36.25 -35.81 -46.18
C ALA A 376 -35.04 -35.33 -45.37
N ASP A 377 -35.20 -35.11 -44.05
CA ASP A 377 -34.12 -34.66 -43.16
C ASP A 377 -34.10 -35.46 -41.83
N PRO A 378 -33.52 -36.67 -41.82
CA PRO A 378 -33.52 -37.54 -40.65
C PRO A 378 -32.48 -37.09 -39.59
N ILE A 379 -32.83 -37.24 -38.31
CA ILE A 379 -31.89 -36.99 -37.21
C ILE A 379 -30.91 -38.16 -37.07
N ASN A 380 -29.64 -37.90 -37.31
CA ASN A 380 -28.55 -38.87 -37.09
C ASN A 380 -28.36 -39.15 -35.60
N ARG A 381 -28.46 -40.42 -35.19
CA ARG A 381 -28.17 -40.89 -33.82
C ARG A 381 -27.07 -41.93 -33.83
N ILE A 382 -26.12 -41.78 -32.90
CA ILE A 382 -25.00 -42.71 -32.73
C ILE A 382 -25.31 -43.58 -31.52
N TYR A 383 -25.29 -44.90 -31.70
CA TYR A 383 -25.46 -45.88 -30.62
C TYR A 383 -24.10 -46.57 -30.35
N PRO A 384 -23.60 -46.57 -29.10
CA PRO A 384 -22.40 -47.33 -28.78
C PRO A 384 -22.71 -48.83 -28.81
N VAL A 385 -22.03 -49.57 -29.69
CA VAL A 385 -22.21 -51.04 -29.88
C VAL A 385 -21.13 -51.89 -29.23
N GLY A 386 -20.31 -51.32 -28.34
CA GLY A 386 -19.17 -52.01 -27.73
C GLY A 386 -19.50 -53.20 -26.81
N ASP A 387 -20.79 -53.41 -26.50
CA ASP A 387 -21.30 -54.52 -25.68
C ASP A 387 -21.98 -55.61 -26.53
N LEU A 388 -22.10 -55.41 -27.85
CA LEU A 388 -22.77 -56.34 -28.78
C LEU A 388 -21.80 -57.27 -29.53
N VAL A 389 -20.49 -57.11 -29.34
CA VAL A 389 -19.44 -57.82 -30.10
C VAL A 389 -18.72 -58.87 -29.23
N ASP A 390 -19.21 -59.17 -28.04
CA ASP A 390 -18.63 -60.17 -27.13
C ASP A 390 -19.30 -61.55 -27.23
#